data_AF-A0A6C0ERW8-F1
#
_entry.id   AF-A0A6C0ERW8-F1
#
_cell.length_a   1.000
_cell.length_b   1.000
_cell.length_c   1.000
_cell.angle_alpha   90.00
_cell.angle_beta   90.00
_cell.angle_gamma   90.00
#
_symmetry.space_group_name_H-M   'P 1'
#
loop_
_entity.id
_entity.type
_entity.pdbx_description
1 polymer ?
#
loop_
_entity_poly.entity_id
_entity_poly.type
_entity_poly.pdbx_seq_one_letter_code
_entity_poly.pdbx_strand_id
1 'polypeptide(L)' 'MNPITLIGISIIFFYSITQMLKFYGVGEDVYGVYILFYIFIIISILILPNDYPKT' A
#
# COMPACT_ATOMS: atom_id res chain seq x y z
N MET A 1 0.66 -4.18 -14.57
CA MET A 1 -0.53 -3.33 -14.39
C MET A 1 -0.15 -1.90 -14.68
N ASN A 2 -1.02 -1.08 -15.26
CA ASN A 2 -0.75 0.34 -15.41
C ASN A 2 -0.51 0.95 -14.00
N PRO A 3 0.56 1.74 -13.78
CA PRO A 3 0.85 2.39 -12.50
C PRO A 3 -0.35 3.09 -11.87
N ILE A 4 -1.21 3.73 -12.69
CA ILE A 4 -2.43 4.41 -12.24
C ILE A 4 -3.40 3.42 -11.60
N THR A 5 -3.59 2.25 -12.22
CA THR A 5 -4.46 1.19 -11.69
C THR A 5 -3.92 0.61 -10.38
N LEU A 6 -2.60 0.45 -10.28
CA LEU A 6 -1.94 -0.02 -9.05
C LEU A 6 -2.19 0.95 -7.88
N ILE A 7 -2.01 2.25 -8.12
CA ILE A 7 -2.25 3.30 -7.12
C ILE A 7 -3.73 3.32 -6.71
N GLY A 8 -4.64 3.33 -7.68
CA GLY A 8 -6.08 3.37 -7.41
C GLY A 8 -6.58 2.20 -6.56
N ILE A 9 -6.18 0.97 -6.91
CA ILE A 9 -6.56 -0.23 -6.14
C ILE A 9 -5.94 -0.19 -4.74
N SER A 10 -4.69 0.25 -4.62
CA SER A 10 -4.01 0.33 -3.32
C SER A 10 -4.71 1.30 -2.37
N ILE A 11 -5.14 2.47 -2.85
CA ILE A 11 -5.88 3.45 -2.04
C ILE A 11 -7.21 2.87 -1.55
N ILE A 12 -7.97 2.25 -2.45
CA ILE A 12 -9.25 1.62 -2.09
C ILE A 12 -9.02 0.52 -1.04
N PHE A 13 -8.00 -0.31 -1.25
CA PHE A 13 -7.64 -1.40 -0.34
C PHE A 13 -7.28 -0.91 1.07
N PHE A 14 -6.38 0.08 1.19
CA PHE A 14 -6.02 0.62 2.51
C PHE A 14 -7.20 1.31 3.18
N TYR A 15 -8.01 2.06 2.44
CA TYR A 15 -9.21 2.68 2.98
C TYR A 15 -10.21 1.65 3.51
N SER A 16 -10.44 0.56 2.78
CA SER A 16 -11.30 -0.52 3.26
C SER A 16 -10.76 -1.17 4.53
N ILE A 17 -9.45 -1.40 4.62
CA ILE A 17 -8.82 -1.99 5.81
C ILE A 17 -8.88 -1.05 7.01
N THR A 18 -8.58 0.24 6.85
CA THR A 18 -8.65 1.19 7.97
C THR A 18 -10.06 1.29 8.52
N GLN A 19 -11.08 1.32 7.65
CA GLN A 19 -12.47 1.34 8.09
C GLN A 19 -12.87 0.04 8.80
N MET A 20 -12.39 -1.11 8.33
CA MET A 20 -12.61 -2.39 9.00
C MET A 20 -11.96 -2.42 10.39
N LEU A 21 -10.69 -1.99 10.50
CA LEU A 21 -9.96 -1.96 11.78
C LEU A 21 -10.61 -0.98 12.77
N LYS A 22 -11.03 0.18 12.29
CA LYS A 22 -11.80 1.15 13.07
C LYS A 22 -13.13 0.58 13.57
N PHE A 23 -13.83 -0.20 12.73
CA PHE A 23 -15.06 -0.89 13.13
C PHE A 23 -14.82 -1.90 14.27
N TYR A 24 -13.68 -2.59 14.24
CA TYR A 24 -13.25 -3.50 15.31
C TYR A 24 -12.66 -2.79 16.53
N GLY A 25 -12.63 -1.45 16.56
CA GLY A 25 -12.06 -0.68 17.67
C GLY A 25 -10.54 -0.73 17.78
N VAL A 26 -9.84 -1.16 16.72
CA VAL A 26 -8.38 -1.12 16.68
C VAL A 26 -7.94 0.33 16.45
N GLY A 27 -7.06 0.82 17.32
CA GLY A 27 -6.51 2.18 17.22
C GLY A 27 -5.47 2.31 16.10
N GLU A 28 -5.37 3.52 15.54
CA GLU A 28 -4.40 3.88 14.50
C GLU A 28 -2.94 3.74 14.98
N ASP A 29 -2.71 3.80 16.29
CA ASP A 29 -1.41 3.58 16.93
C ASP A 29 -0.86 2.17 16.71
N VAL A 30 -1.75 1.18 16.54
CA VAL A 30 -1.35 -0.22 16.33
C VAL A 30 -1.03 -0.48 14.87
N TYR A 31 -1.84 0.02 13.93
CA TYR A 31 -1.72 -0.35 12.52
C TYR A 31 -1.12 0.72 11.60
N GLY A 32 -1.03 1.98 12.05
CA GLY A 32 -0.58 3.10 11.22
C GLY A 32 0.84 2.89 10.68
N VAL A 33 1.74 2.33 11.47
CA VAL A 33 3.11 1.99 11.05
C VAL A 33 3.11 0.97 9.91
N TYR A 34 2.25 -0.05 9.97
CA TYR A 34 2.15 -1.03 8.89
C TYR A 34 1.63 -0.39 7.59
N ILE A 35 0.63 0.49 7.68
CA ILE A 35 0.12 1.20 6.49
C ILE A 35 1.19 2.10 5.87
N LEU A 36 1.94 2.84 6.69
CA LEU A 36 3.08 3.64 6.22
C LEU A 36 4.14 2.77 5.52
N PHE A 37 4.47 1.61 6.10
CA PHE A 37 5.40 0.66 5.50
C PHE A 37 4.90 0.14 4.15
N TYR A 38 3.61 -0.19 4.04
CA TYR A 38 3.04 -0.62 2.77
C TYR A 38 3.00 0.49 1.70
N ILE A 39 2.73 1.73 2.08
CA ILE A 39 2.85 2.89 1.17
C ILE A 39 4.29 3.01 0.66
N PHE A 40 5.27 2.85 1.53
CA PHE A 40 6.68 2.86 1.16
C PHE A 40 7.03 1.75 0.15
N ILE A 41 6.49 0.53 0.33
CA ILE A 41 6.67 -0.57 -0.64
C ILE A 41 6.07 -0.19 -1.99
N ILE A 42 4.88 0.39 -2.03
CA ILE A 42 4.23 0.77 -3.30
C ILE A 42 5.05 1.84 -4.03
N ILE A 43 5.55 2.83 -3.31
CA ILE A 43 6.46 3.84 -3.87
C ILE A 43 7.72 3.17 -4.43
N SER A 44 8.29 2.22 -3.70
CA SER A 44 9.46 1.47 -4.17
C SER A 44 9.17 0.69 -5.45
N ILE A 45 8.00 0.06 -5.57
CA ILE A 45 7.58 -0.66 -6.80
C ILE A 45 7.43 0.30 -7.99
N LEU A 46 6.99 1.54 -7.75
CA LEU A 46 6.80 2.54 -8.80
C LEU A 46 8.11 3.15 -9.28
N ILE A 47 9.07 3.35 -8.37
CA ILE A 47 10.34 4.01 -8.68
C ILE A 47 11.39 3.00 -9.16
N LEU A 48 11.40 1.79 -8.58
CA LEU A 48 12.43 0.81 -8.87
C LEU A 48 12.21 0.20 -10.27
N PRO A 49 13.19 0.31 -11.18
CA PRO A 49 13.09 -0.29 -12.50
C PRO A 49 13.00 -1.81 -12.38
N ASN A 50 12.02 -2.41 -13.05
CA ASN A 50 11.83 -3.87 -13.10
C ASN A 50 12.65 -4.53 -14.22
N ASP A 51 13.32 -3.74 -15.06
CA ASP A 51 14.16 -4.22 -16.15
C ASP A 51 15.56 -4.58 -15.64
N TYR A 52 15.65 -5.64 -14.85
CA TYR A 52 16.93 -6.22 -14.50
C TYR A 52 17.51 -6.93 -15.73
N PRO A 53 18.77 -6.70 -16.12
CA PRO A 53 19.36 -7.36 -17.28
C PRO A 53 19.35 -8.87 -17.05
N LYS A 54 18.59 -9.57 -17.88
CA LYS A 54 18.62 -11.03 -17.97
C LYS A 54 19.83 -11.39 -18.84
N THR A 55 20.96 -11.67 -18.20
CA THR A 55 22.11 -12.34 -18.84
C THR A 55 21.69 -13.69 -19.40
#